data_AF-S9PGF4-F1
#
_entry.id   AF-S9PGF4-F1
#
_cell.length_a   1.000
_cell.length_b   1.000
_cell.length_c   1.000
_cell.angle_alpha   90.00
_cell.angle_beta   90.00
_cell.angle_gamma   90.00
#
_symmetry.space_group_name_H-M   'P 1'
#
loop_
_entity.id
_entity.type
_entity.pdbx_description
1 polymer ?
#
loop_
_entity_poly.entity_id
_entity_poly.type
_entity_poly.pdbx_seq_one_letter_code
_entity_poly.pdbx_strand_id
1 'polypeptide(L)'
;MTYIDGYLAPVPAHKREAYIALGKKTGAVLMEYGALRIVESWIDDESGDDSQFHAEDARGDLENRTDGMVTTFAQAMRTQGDEGVVFSWVEWPDKETRDRGLAAAMADPRMQVNDEEGAFDGKRLIASGFTPILEF
;
A
#
# COMPACT_ATOMS: atom_id res chain seq x y z
N MET A 1 10.95 -15.78 -10.64
CA MET A 1 9.68 -15.11 -11.01
C MET A 1 9.56 -13.94 -10.08
N THR A 2 9.20 -12.77 -10.59
CA THR A 2 9.01 -11.54 -9.81
C THR A 2 8.17 -11.83 -8.57
N TYR A 3 8.48 -11.17 -7.46
CA TYR A 3 7.69 -11.24 -6.24
C TYR A 3 7.30 -9.83 -5.82
N ILE A 4 6.08 -9.66 -5.35
CA ILE A 4 5.54 -8.34 -5.01
C ILE A 4 5.16 -8.32 -3.53
N ASP A 5 5.64 -7.33 -2.78
CA ASP A 5 4.97 -6.94 -1.54
C ASP A 5 4.00 -5.81 -1.84
N GLY A 6 2.73 -5.96 -1.45
CA GLY A 6 1.68 -4.95 -1.64
C GLY A 6 1.19 -4.42 -0.29
N TYR A 7 0.87 -3.13 -0.24
CA TYR A 7 0.50 -2.41 0.97
C TYR A 7 -0.68 -1.47 0.77
N LEU A 8 -1.46 -1.30 1.84
CA LEU A 8 -2.45 -0.23 1.98
C LEU A 8 -2.25 0.47 3.32
N ALA A 9 -2.15 1.80 3.30
CA ALA A 9 -1.96 2.62 4.50
C ALA A 9 -2.99 3.77 4.59
N PRO A 10 -3.59 4.03 5.75
CA PRO A 10 -4.50 5.16 5.95
C PRO A 10 -3.69 6.38 6.41
N VAL A 11 -3.51 7.36 5.56
CA VAL A 11 -2.63 8.50 5.81
C VAL A 11 -3.46 9.77 5.93
N PRO A 12 -3.37 10.54 7.02
CA PRO A 12 -4.02 11.84 7.11
C PRO A 12 -3.55 12.76 5.99
N ALA A 13 -4.46 13.44 5.29
CA ALA A 13 -4.11 14.28 4.14
C ALA A 13 -3.04 15.33 4.48
N HIS A 14 -3.13 15.93 5.68
CA HIS A 14 -2.13 16.89 6.18
C HIS A 14 -0.74 16.28 6.46
N LYS A 15 -0.60 14.94 6.50
CA LYS A 15 0.67 14.22 6.67
C LYS A 15 1.23 13.63 5.38
N ARG A 16 0.67 13.94 4.21
CA ARG A 16 1.13 13.41 2.93
C ARG A 16 2.61 13.67 2.65
N GLU A 17 3.12 14.85 2.97
CA GLU A 17 4.55 15.16 2.78
C GLU A 17 5.46 14.33 3.71
N ALA A 18 5.05 14.13 4.96
CA ALA A 18 5.76 13.27 5.90
C ALA A 18 5.77 11.81 5.42
N TYR A 19 4.66 11.33 4.85
CA TYR A 19 4.60 10.01 4.23
C TYR A 19 5.56 9.90 3.03
N ILE A 20 5.59 10.90 2.14
CA ILE A 20 6.51 10.91 0.99
C ILE A 20 7.98 10.88 1.47
N ALA A 21 8.30 11.63 2.53
CA ALA A 21 9.65 11.61 3.10
C ALA A 21 10.01 10.23 3.67
N LEU A 22 9.07 9.58 4.36
CA LEU A 22 9.22 8.20 4.83
C LEU A 22 9.44 7.24 3.65
N GLY A 23 8.59 7.27 2.63
CA GLY A 23 8.68 6.43 1.44
C GLY A 23 10.00 6.59 0.67
N LYS A 24 10.52 7.82 0.55
CA LYS A 24 11.85 8.08 -0.05
C LYS A 24 12.97 7.40 0.74
N LYS A 25 12.92 7.48 2.07
CA LYS A 25 13.92 6.89 2.95
C LYS A 25 13.86 5.37 2.92
N THR A 26 12.67 4.79 3.06
CA THR A 26 12.48 3.32 3.06
C THR A 26 12.78 2.74 1.69
N GLY A 27 12.29 3.37 0.62
CA GLY A 27 12.53 2.95 -0.76
C GLY A 27 14.02 2.90 -1.10
N ALA A 28 14.80 3.91 -0.71
CA ALA A 28 16.25 3.91 -0.94
C ALA A 28 16.94 2.69 -0.29
N VAL A 29 16.59 2.36 0.95
CA VAL A 29 17.14 1.20 1.66
C VAL A 29 16.71 -0.11 1.00
N LEU A 30 15.43 -0.24 0.62
CA LEU A 30 14.92 -1.45 -0.03
C LEU A 30 15.60 -1.71 -1.39
N MET A 31 15.86 -0.65 -2.17
CA MET A 31 16.60 -0.75 -3.43
C MET A 31 18.03 -1.27 -3.22
N GLU A 32 18.72 -0.83 -2.18
CA GLU A 32 20.06 -1.34 -1.83
C GLU A 32 20.05 -2.84 -1.47
N TYR A 33 18.91 -3.34 -0.97
CA TYR A 33 18.72 -4.74 -0.59
C TYR A 33 18.03 -5.61 -1.64
N GLY A 34 17.93 -5.12 -2.88
CA GLY A 34 17.55 -5.92 -4.04
C GLY A 34 16.11 -5.74 -4.54
N ALA A 35 15.38 -4.73 -4.05
CA ALA A 35 14.15 -4.32 -4.70
C ALA A 35 14.45 -3.76 -6.10
N LEU A 36 13.53 -3.97 -7.04
CA LEU A 36 13.62 -3.50 -8.42
C LEU A 36 12.88 -2.20 -8.61
N ARG A 37 11.73 -2.06 -7.94
CA ARG A 37 10.84 -0.91 -8.07
C ARG A 37 10.01 -0.76 -6.81
N ILE A 38 9.79 0.48 -6.40
CA ILE A 38 8.85 0.84 -5.36
C ILE A 38 7.92 1.89 -5.95
N VAL A 39 6.62 1.73 -5.74
CA VAL A 39 5.62 2.71 -6.14
C VAL A 39 4.73 3.02 -4.96
N GLU A 40 4.57 4.31 -4.67
CA GLU A 40 3.69 4.85 -3.63
C GLU A 40 2.60 5.69 -4.32
N SER A 41 1.33 5.29 -4.21
CA SER A 41 0.21 5.94 -4.91
C SER A 41 -0.82 6.46 -3.93
N TRP A 42 -1.17 7.74 -4.05
CA TRP A 42 -2.27 8.34 -3.30
C TRP A 42 -3.60 8.02 -3.97
N ILE A 43 -4.65 7.70 -3.19
CA ILE A 43 -6.01 7.55 -3.71
C ILE A 43 -6.47 8.83 -4.41
N ASP A 44 -7.09 8.69 -5.58
CA ASP A 44 -7.73 9.82 -6.25
C ASP A 44 -9.24 9.74 -5.99
N ASP A 45 -9.72 10.57 -5.06
CA ASP A 45 -11.12 10.59 -4.62
C ASP A 45 -12.08 11.07 -5.73
N GLU A 46 -11.55 11.66 -6.82
CA GLU A 46 -12.32 12.12 -7.98
C GLU A 46 -12.33 11.10 -9.14
N SER A 47 -11.53 10.03 -9.05
CA SER A 47 -11.21 9.13 -10.18
C SER A 47 -12.28 8.09 -10.56
N GLY A 48 -13.50 8.13 -10.01
CA GLY A 48 -14.46 7.11 -10.41
C GLY A 48 -15.87 7.33 -9.96
N ASP A 49 -16.70 7.76 -10.91
CA ASP A 49 -17.96 7.07 -11.08
C ASP A 49 -17.66 5.57 -11.26
N ASP A 50 -18.18 4.74 -10.37
CA ASP A 50 -17.95 3.29 -10.38
C ASP A 50 -18.35 2.64 -11.72
N SER A 51 -19.16 3.32 -12.54
CA SER A 51 -19.51 2.94 -13.93
C SER A 51 -18.30 2.85 -14.87
N GLN A 52 -17.19 3.53 -14.56
CA GLN A 52 -15.98 3.52 -15.39
C GLN A 52 -15.23 2.19 -15.33
N PHE A 53 -15.50 1.38 -14.30
CA PHE A 53 -14.99 0.02 -14.21
C PHE A 53 -16.04 -0.95 -14.76
N HIS A 54 -15.61 -1.96 -15.53
CA HIS A 54 -16.46 -2.92 -16.27
C HIS A 54 -17.33 -3.87 -15.41
N ALA A 55 -17.84 -3.40 -14.28
CA ALA A 55 -18.49 -4.19 -13.26
C ALA A 55 -19.89 -3.69 -12.90
N GLU A 56 -20.55 -2.86 -13.71
CA GLU A 56 -21.93 -2.39 -13.45
C GLU A 56 -22.88 -3.56 -13.09
N ASP A 57 -22.83 -4.66 -13.85
CA ASP A 57 -23.64 -5.87 -13.58
C ASP A 57 -23.14 -6.70 -12.37
N ALA A 58 -21.84 -6.63 -12.04
CA ALA A 58 -21.23 -7.35 -10.93
C ALA A 58 -21.37 -6.61 -9.58
N ARG A 59 -21.70 -5.32 -9.63
CA ARG A 59 -21.90 -4.42 -8.47
C ARG A 59 -23.40 -4.23 -8.13
N GLY A 60 -24.25 -5.16 -8.53
CA GLY A 60 -25.69 -5.13 -8.21
C GLY A 60 -25.97 -4.75 -6.74
N ASP A 61 -26.92 -3.83 -6.57
CA ASP A 61 -27.49 -3.34 -5.32
C ASP A 61 -26.49 -3.06 -4.18
N LEU A 62 -25.27 -2.59 -4.49
CA LEU A 62 -24.25 -2.21 -3.51
C LEU A 62 -24.81 -1.28 -2.41
N GLU A 63 -25.76 -0.42 -2.77
CA GLU A 63 -26.45 0.50 -1.86
C GLU A 63 -27.32 -0.22 -0.81
N ASN A 64 -27.78 -1.45 -1.07
CA ASN A 64 -28.66 -2.23 -0.17
C ASN A 64 -28.03 -3.53 0.39
N ARG A 65 -26.72 -3.77 0.17
CA ARG A 65 -26.05 -4.95 0.72
C ARG A 65 -25.91 -4.87 2.24
N THR A 66 -26.31 -5.93 2.93
CA THR A 66 -26.27 -6.06 4.40
C THR A 66 -25.27 -7.11 4.89
N ASP A 67 -24.52 -7.73 3.98
CA ASP A 67 -23.62 -8.84 4.30
C ASP A 67 -22.21 -8.41 4.74
N GLY A 68 -21.98 -7.10 4.90
CA GLY A 68 -20.70 -6.56 5.38
C GLY A 68 -19.57 -6.62 4.34
N MET A 69 -19.90 -6.75 3.05
CA MET A 69 -18.89 -6.75 1.98
C MET A 69 -18.12 -5.43 1.94
N VAL A 70 -16.78 -5.52 1.89
CA VAL A 70 -15.88 -4.39 1.67
C VAL A 70 -15.69 -4.22 0.17
N THR A 71 -16.04 -3.05 -0.37
CA THR A 71 -16.05 -2.77 -1.81
C THR A 71 -15.10 -1.66 -2.22
N THR A 72 -14.60 -0.87 -1.25
CA THR A 72 -13.64 0.20 -1.51
C THR A 72 -12.41 0.07 -0.62
N PHE A 73 -11.28 0.64 -1.06
CA PHE A 73 -10.07 0.69 -0.25
C PHE A 73 -10.26 1.52 1.03
N ALA A 74 -11.06 2.59 1.00
CA ALA A 74 -11.39 3.37 2.19
C ALA A 74 -12.10 2.52 3.26
N GLN A 75 -13.04 1.67 2.86
CA GLN A 75 -13.70 0.71 3.76
C GLN A 75 -12.72 -0.34 4.30
N ALA A 76 -11.85 -0.89 3.44
CA ALA A 76 -10.84 -1.87 3.84
C ALA A 76 -9.90 -1.30 4.92
N MET A 77 -9.50 -0.03 4.75
CA MET A 77 -8.60 0.69 5.65
C MET A 77 -9.30 1.32 6.85
N ARG A 78 -10.63 1.35 6.85
CA ARG A 78 -11.45 2.03 7.86
C ARG A 78 -10.94 3.46 8.10
N THR A 79 -10.79 4.22 7.02
CA THR A 79 -10.28 5.59 7.06
C THR A 79 -11.12 6.46 8.00
N GLN A 80 -10.47 7.42 8.65
CA GLN A 80 -11.08 8.33 9.63
C GLN A 80 -10.74 9.78 9.29
N GLY A 81 -11.68 10.70 9.55
CA GLY A 81 -11.41 12.13 9.41
C GLY A 81 -10.95 12.52 8.00
N ASP A 82 -9.76 13.10 7.90
CA ASP A 82 -9.13 13.56 6.66
C ASP A 82 -8.17 12.53 6.04
N GLU A 83 -8.30 11.24 6.38
CA GLU A 83 -7.43 10.19 5.84
C GLU A 83 -7.76 9.83 4.40
N GLY A 84 -6.73 9.83 3.56
CA GLY A 84 -6.72 9.12 2.29
C GLY A 84 -6.08 7.74 2.42
N VAL A 85 -6.16 6.95 1.36
CA VAL A 85 -5.47 5.67 1.26
C VAL A 85 -4.23 5.82 0.39
N VAL A 86 -3.10 5.30 0.87
CA VAL A 86 -1.97 5.00 0.00
C VAL A 86 -2.02 3.54 -0.40
N PHE A 87 -2.00 3.28 -1.72
CA PHE A 87 -1.76 1.97 -2.31
C PHE A 87 -0.33 1.93 -2.81
N SER A 88 0.46 0.95 -2.33
CA SER A 88 1.86 0.86 -2.70
C SER A 88 2.34 -0.56 -2.88
N TRP A 89 3.43 -0.72 -3.63
CA TRP A 89 4.04 -2.02 -3.83
C TRP A 89 5.55 -1.94 -4.03
N VAL A 90 6.22 -3.05 -3.71
CA VAL A 90 7.64 -3.28 -3.94
C VAL A 90 7.80 -4.51 -4.83
N GLU A 91 8.49 -4.35 -5.95
CA GLU A 91 8.83 -5.44 -6.87
C GLU A 91 10.21 -5.98 -6.53
N TRP A 92 10.33 -7.31 -6.47
CA TRP A 92 11.56 -8.05 -6.20
C TRP A 92 11.81 -9.06 -7.33
N PRO A 93 13.07 -9.42 -7.64
CA PRO A 93 13.36 -10.36 -8.72
C PRO A 93 12.81 -11.76 -8.44
N ASP A 94 12.78 -12.16 -7.17
CA ASP A 94 12.21 -13.41 -6.68
C ASP A 94 11.96 -13.37 -5.16
N LYS A 95 11.26 -14.39 -4.66
CA LYS A 95 10.90 -14.51 -3.24
C LYS A 95 12.13 -14.66 -2.34
N GLU A 96 13.17 -15.36 -2.79
CA GLU A 96 14.38 -15.58 -1.98
C GLU A 96 15.11 -14.25 -1.73
N THR A 97 15.28 -13.46 -2.79
CA THR A 97 15.85 -12.12 -2.72
C THR A 97 14.99 -11.21 -1.88
N ARG A 98 13.66 -11.26 -2.04
CA ARG A 98 12.71 -10.53 -1.18
C ARG A 98 12.90 -10.86 0.29
N ASP A 99 12.91 -12.15 0.65
CA ASP A 99 12.96 -12.56 2.06
C ASP A 99 14.26 -12.12 2.72
N ARG A 100 15.41 -12.31 2.03
CA ARG A 100 16.71 -11.86 2.50
C ARG A 100 16.80 -10.33 2.57
N GLY A 101 16.35 -9.66 1.51
CA GLY A 101 16.44 -8.22 1.36
C GLY A 101 15.58 -7.47 2.38
N LEU A 102 14.33 -7.91 2.56
CA LEU A 102 13.44 -7.35 3.57
C LEU A 102 13.96 -7.59 4.99
N ALA A 103 14.47 -8.78 5.30
CA ALA A 103 15.07 -9.06 6.61
C ALA A 103 16.28 -8.15 6.89
N ALA A 104 17.15 -7.94 5.89
CA ALA A 104 18.28 -7.04 6.00
C ALA A 104 17.83 -5.57 6.17
N ALA A 105 16.85 -5.12 5.40
CA ALA A 105 16.29 -3.78 5.51
C ALA A 105 15.69 -3.53 6.90
N MET A 106 14.93 -4.47 7.47
CA MET A 106 14.37 -4.32 8.82
C MET A 106 15.42 -4.31 9.92
N ALA A 107 16.58 -4.92 9.70
CA ALA A 107 17.72 -4.86 10.61
C ALA A 107 18.58 -3.60 10.41
N ASP A 108 18.36 -2.84 9.33
CA ASP A 108 19.14 -1.65 9.02
C ASP A 108 18.84 -0.53 10.03
N PRO A 109 19.87 0.08 10.66
CA PRO A 109 19.69 1.20 11.58
C PRO A 109 18.94 2.38 10.95
N ARG A 110 19.05 2.59 9.63
CA ARG A 110 18.32 3.63 8.89
C ARG A 110 16.81 3.40 8.94
N MET A 111 16.35 2.15 9.04
CA MET A 111 14.93 1.80 9.07
C MET A 111 14.31 1.89 10.47
N GLN A 112 15.12 2.12 11.51
CA GLN A 112 14.64 2.34 12.88
C GLN A 112 14.16 3.79 13.01
N VAL A 113 12.91 4.06 12.60
CA VAL A 113 12.28 5.37 12.74
C VAL A 113 11.66 5.47 14.12
N ASN A 114 12.00 6.51 14.89
CA ASN A 114 11.35 6.78 16.17
C ASN A 114 9.88 7.17 15.93
N ASP A 115 8.98 6.52 16.67
CA ASP A 115 7.52 6.56 16.52
C ASP A 115 6.85 7.92 16.85
N GLU A 116 7.63 8.92 17.27
CA GLU A 116 7.08 10.13 17.91
C GLU A 116 6.29 11.05 16.96
N GLU A 117 6.47 10.93 15.63
CA GLU A 117 5.66 11.62 14.63
C GLU A 117 5.33 10.71 13.44
N GLY A 118 4.81 9.51 13.70
CA GLY A 118 4.40 8.57 12.65
C GLY A 118 3.57 9.24 11.55
N ALA A 119 3.95 9.00 10.28
CA ALA A 119 3.24 9.54 9.11
C ALA A 119 1.79 9.02 9.02
N PHE A 120 1.51 7.87 9.64
CA PHE A 120 0.21 7.22 9.76
C PHE A 120 0.21 6.23 10.94
N ASP A 121 -0.95 5.64 11.25
CA ASP A 121 -1.07 4.58 12.25
C ASP A 121 -0.63 3.22 11.68
N GLY A 122 0.61 2.81 11.97
CA GLY A 122 1.20 1.56 11.48
C GLY A 122 0.43 0.29 11.87
N LYS A 123 -0.40 0.33 12.92
CA LYS A 123 -1.24 -0.83 13.33
C LYS A 123 -2.35 -1.12 12.34
N ARG A 124 -2.70 -0.15 11.49
CA ARG A 124 -3.72 -0.28 10.44
C ARG A 124 -3.13 -0.60 9.07
N LEU A 125 -1.81 -0.72 8.94
CA LEU A 125 -1.18 -1.15 7.70
C LEU A 125 -1.68 -2.54 7.30
N ILE A 126 -2.19 -2.67 6.08
CA ILE A 126 -2.44 -3.98 5.46
C ILE A 126 -1.26 -4.27 4.55
N ALA A 127 -0.64 -5.45 4.71
CA ALA A 127 0.52 -5.87 3.93
C ALA A 127 0.41 -7.35 3.56
N SER A 128 0.77 -7.70 2.33
CA SER A 128 0.85 -9.10 1.89
C SER A 128 1.84 -9.28 0.74
N GLY A 129 2.41 -10.47 0.63
CA GLY A 129 3.24 -10.87 -0.51
C GLY A 129 2.42 -11.57 -1.60
N PHE A 130 2.80 -11.38 -2.86
CA PHE A 130 2.10 -11.86 -4.04
C PHE A 130 3.10 -12.41 -5.08
N THR A 131 2.71 -13.50 -5.74
CA THR A 131 3.39 -13.99 -6.94
C THR A 131 2.57 -13.53 -8.15
N PRO A 132 3.13 -12.73 -9.09
CA PRO A 132 2.43 -12.35 -10.31
C PRO A 132 2.01 -13.57 -11.12
N ILE A 133 0.80 -13.51 -11.66
CA ILE A 133 0.22 -14.57 -12.50
C ILE A 133 0.11 -14.16 -13.97
N LEU A 134 0.28 -12.88 -14.28
CA LEU A 134 0.21 -12.28 -15.62
C LEU A 134 0.98 -10.95 -15.63
N GLU A 135 1.84 -10.75 -16.62
CA GLU A 135 2.65 -9.54 -16.85
C GLU A 135 2.71 -9.29 -18.37
N PHE A 136 2.81 -8.03 -18.81
CA PHE A 136 2.86 -7.62 -20.23
C PHE A 136 4.15 -6.87 -20.55
#